data_AF-A0A7W0Y1W6-F1
#
_entry.id   AF-A0A7W0Y1W6-F1
#
_cell.length_a   1.000
_cell.length_b   1.000
_cell.length_c   1.000
_cell.angle_alpha   90.00
_cell.angle_beta   90.00
_cell.angle_gamma   90.00
#
_symmetry.space_group_name_H-M   'P 1'
#
loop_
_entity.id
_entity.type
_entity.pdbx_description
1 polymer ?
#
loop_
_entity_poly.entity_id
_entity_poly.type
_entity_poly.pdbx_seq_one_letter_code
_entity_poly.pdbx_strand_id
1 'polypeptide(L)'
;MIRSRFALLLCPVLAAACGFTGRGTDNMGLADGDPAGDTPPGLTDARAGVGVAIDLRTAGAYVILAKTGITAGAPASTITGNLGVSPIAATAMTGLSLIADTSNVFSTSAQVTGRVFASDYTIPTPANLMTAVGDMEAAYTEAAARTPDILELGAGDVGGMTLGPGVYNWTTGVRIPTDVTLSGNPRDIWIFQVAGALNVSTGKATVLTGGAQAKNVFWQ
;
A
#
# COMPACT_ATOMS: atom_id res chain seq x y z
N MET A 1 -19.64 4.25 12.08
CA MET A 1 -19.11 2.87 12.09
C MET A 1 -18.37 2.65 10.77
N ILE A 2 -17.13 3.15 10.65
CA ILE A 2 -16.34 3.02 9.41
C ILE A 2 -15.53 1.73 9.54
N ARG A 3 -15.99 0.67 8.88
CA ARG A 3 -15.24 -0.56 8.67
C ARG A 3 -14.57 -0.48 7.31
N SER A 4 -13.41 0.17 7.23
CA SER A 4 -12.54 0.03 6.06
C SER A 4 -11.12 -0.24 6.56
N ARG A 5 -10.64 -1.46 6.26
CA ARG A 5 -9.27 -1.87 6.52
C ARG A 5 -8.39 -1.14 5.51
N PHE A 6 -7.95 0.06 5.85
CA PHE A 6 -6.99 0.84 5.06
C PHE A 6 -5.59 0.39 5.47
N ALA A 7 -4.91 -0.36 4.61
CA ALA A 7 -3.46 -0.51 4.70
C ALA A 7 -2.85 0.76 4.08
N LEU A 8 -2.80 1.85 4.85
CA LEU A 8 -2.11 3.06 4.46
C LEU A 8 -0.62 2.86 4.77
N LEU A 9 0.17 2.54 3.75
CA LEU A 9 1.63 2.43 3.88
C LEU A 9 2.21 3.87 3.84
N LEU A 10 1.99 4.63 4.90
CA LEU A 10 2.50 6.00 5.00
C LEU A 10 3.80 6.02 5.81
N CYS A 11 4.95 6.01 5.12
CA CYS A 11 6.18 6.55 5.69
C CYS A 11 7.08 7.09 4.57
N PRO A 12 7.15 8.42 4.35
CA PRO A 12 8.18 8.99 3.52
C PRO A 12 9.50 9.08 4.30
N VAL A 13 10.60 9.15 3.54
CA VAL A 13 11.99 9.41 3.96
C VAL A 13 12.83 8.16 4.28
N LEU A 14 13.54 7.63 3.27
CA LEU A 14 14.98 7.85 3.11
C LEU A 14 15.45 7.39 1.71
N ALA A 15 15.99 8.33 0.93
CA ALA A 15 16.65 8.03 -0.34
C ALA A 15 18.10 7.57 -0.09
N ALA A 16 18.48 6.43 -0.65
CA ALA A 16 19.87 6.11 -0.99
C ALA A 16 19.89 5.13 -2.16
N ALA A 17 20.27 5.63 -3.34
CA ALA A 17 20.44 4.88 -4.57
C ALA A 17 21.90 4.40 -4.74
N CYS A 18 22.06 3.16 -5.20
CA CYS A 18 23.14 2.64 -6.06
C CYS A 18 22.82 1.17 -6.33
N GLY A 19 22.91 0.57 -7.51
CA GLY A 19 23.34 0.97 -8.84
C GLY A 19 23.15 -0.26 -9.76
N PHE A 20 22.73 -0.03 -11.00
CA PHE A 20 22.44 -1.05 -12.01
C PHE A 20 23.72 -1.55 -12.68
N THR A 21 23.85 -2.84 -12.99
CA THR A 21 24.44 -3.33 -14.26
C THR A 21 24.11 -4.82 -14.46
N GLY A 22 23.68 -5.18 -15.68
CA GLY A 22 23.49 -6.59 -16.06
C GLY A 22 22.85 -6.77 -17.44
N ARG A 23 23.64 -6.55 -18.48
CA ARG A 23 23.36 -6.72 -19.92
C ARG A 23 23.32 -8.20 -20.32
N GLY A 24 22.48 -8.58 -21.29
CA GLY A 24 22.54 -9.90 -21.95
C GLY A 24 21.78 -9.89 -23.29
N THR A 25 22.50 -10.19 -24.36
CA THR A 25 22.14 -10.06 -25.79
C THR A 25 21.64 -11.38 -26.40
N ASP A 26 21.26 -11.29 -27.68
CA ASP A 26 21.18 -12.35 -28.71
C ASP A 26 19.79 -13.03 -28.81
N ASN A 27 19.17 -13.22 -29.98
CA ASN A 27 19.74 -13.63 -31.26
C ASN A 27 18.82 -13.32 -32.46
N MET A 28 19.41 -13.21 -33.64
CA MET A 28 18.80 -13.00 -34.96
C MET A 28 18.25 -14.31 -35.55
N GLY A 29 17.18 -14.20 -36.34
CA GLY A 29 16.65 -15.30 -37.14
C GLY A 29 15.50 -14.85 -38.05
N LEU A 30 15.83 -14.40 -39.26
CA LEU A 30 14.91 -14.13 -40.36
C LEU A 30 14.60 -15.45 -41.09
N ALA A 31 13.33 -15.71 -41.38
CA ALA A 31 12.90 -16.65 -42.41
C ALA A 31 11.57 -16.19 -43.03
N ASP A 32 11.48 -16.37 -44.34
CA ASP A 32 10.62 -15.71 -45.31
C ASP A 32 9.15 -16.22 -45.40
N GLY A 33 8.25 -15.27 -45.69
CA GLY A 33 7.13 -15.26 -46.66
C GLY A 33 6.17 -16.46 -46.90
N ASP A 34 4.87 -16.22 -46.67
CA ASP A 34 3.79 -16.42 -47.68
C ASP A 34 2.53 -15.57 -47.31
N PRO A 35 1.67 -15.10 -48.26
CA PRO A 35 0.67 -14.06 -48.03
C PRO A 35 -0.80 -14.54 -47.98
N ALA A 36 -1.62 -13.68 -47.36
CA ALA A 36 -3.07 -13.49 -47.47
C ALA A 36 -4.03 -14.53 -46.83
N GLY A 37 -4.69 -14.07 -45.76
CA GLY A 37 -5.92 -14.64 -45.21
C GLY A 37 -6.51 -13.68 -44.17
N ASP A 38 -7.52 -12.91 -44.57
CA ASP A 38 -8.25 -11.91 -43.78
C ASP A 38 -8.73 -12.46 -42.41
N THR A 39 -8.38 -11.77 -41.34
CA THR A 39 -9.22 -11.71 -40.14
C THR A 39 -9.10 -10.30 -39.54
N PRO A 40 -10.22 -9.58 -39.29
CA PRO A 40 -10.18 -8.29 -38.59
C PRO A 40 -9.58 -8.49 -37.20
N PRO A 41 -8.94 -7.46 -36.60
CA PRO A 41 -8.26 -7.61 -35.33
C PRO A 41 -9.28 -8.06 -34.29
N GLY A 42 -9.18 -9.34 -33.91
CA GLY A 42 -9.79 -9.81 -32.68
C GLY A 42 -9.33 -8.86 -31.61
N LEU A 43 -10.28 -8.23 -30.93
CA LEU A 43 -10.05 -7.55 -29.67
C LEU A 43 -9.42 -8.60 -28.77
N THR A 44 -8.08 -8.66 -28.79
CA THR A 44 -7.34 -9.27 -27.72
C THR A 44 -7.73 -8.41 -26.54
N ASP A 45 -8.71 -8.91 -25.78
CA ASP A 45 -8.84 -8.61 -24.38
C ASP A 45 -7.48 -8.96 -23.77
N ALA A 46 -6.58 -7.99 -23.88
CA ALA A 46 -5.36 -7.93 -23.13
C ALA A 46 -5.85 -7.82 -21.70
N ARG A 47 -6.13 -8.97 -21.10
CA ARG A 47 -6.27 -9.11 -19.66
C ARG A 47 -4.89 -8.92 -19.06
N ALA A 48 -4.35 -7.71 -19.23
CA ALA A 48 -3.29 -7.13 -18.45
C ALA A 48 -3.86 -7.03 -17.04
N GLY A 49 -3.47 -7.94 -16.17
CA GLY A 49 -4.10 -8.02 -14.86
C GLY A 49 -3.78 -9.26 -14.07
N VAL A 50 -2.56 -9.79 -14.14
CA VAL A 50 -2.03 -10.56 -13.01
C VAL A 50 -0.67 -9.96 -12.67
N GLY A 51 -0.67 -8.71 -12.23
CA GLY A 51 0.42 -8.21 -11.42
C GLY A 51 0.55 -9.10 -10.18
N VAL A 52 1.76 -9.33 -9.69
CA VAL A 52 1.96 -9.99 -8.38
C VAL A 52 1.68 -8.96 -7.29
N ALA A 53 0.83 -9.30 -6.32
CA ALA A 53 0.55 -8.43 -5.17
C ALA A 53 1.83 -8.17 -4.37
N ILE A 54 1.91 -7.00 -3.74
CA ILE A 54 3.07 -6.63 -2.92
C ILE A 54 3.04 -7.46 -1.63
N ASP A 55 4.15 -8.13 -1.33
CA ASP A 55 4.30 -8.92 -0.11
C ASP A 55 4.73 -8.04 1.06
N LEU A 56 3.81 -7.80 2.00
CA LEU A 56 4.07 -7.00 3.19
C LEU A 56 4.87 -7.78 4.26
N ARG A 57 5.08 -9.09 4.09
CA ARG A 57 5.79 -9.96 5.04
C ARG A 57 5.33 -9.71 6.48
N THR A 58 6.26 -9.44 7.41
CA THR A 58 5.92 -9.25 8.82
C THR A 58 5.22 -7.91 9.09
N ALA A 59 5.34 -6.92 8.19
CA ALA A 59 4.55 -5.68 8.28
C ALA A 59 3.04 -5.94 8.13
N GLY A 60 2.66 -6.98 7.38
CA GLY A 60 1.26 -7.38 7.18
C GLY A 60 0.54 -7.84 8.46
N ALA A 61 1.26 -8.05 9.57
CA ALA A 61 0.67 -8.36 10.87
C ALA A 61 0.11 -7.14 11.63
N TYR A 62 0.36 -5.92 11.11
CA TYR A 62 -0.02 -4.65 11.73
C TYR A 62 -1.05 -3.91 10.87
N VAL A 63 -2.06 -3.33 11.51
CA VAL A 63 -3.01 -2.42 10.85
C VAL A 63 -2.46 -0.99 10.79
N ILE A 64 -1.62 -0.61 11.76
CA ILE A 64 -0.86 0.64 11.76
C ILE A 64 0.56 0.32 12.22
N LEU A 65 1.55 0.63 11.40
CA LEU A 65 2.97 0.52 11.73
C LEU A 65 3.62 1.86 11.38
N ALA A 66 4.33 2.48 12.33
CA ALA A 66 4.90 3.80 12.14
C ALA A 66 6.30 3.92 12.77
N LYS A 67 7.14 4.79 12.21
CA LYS A 67 8.50 5.00 12.75
C LYS A 67 8.60 6.06 13.84
N THR A 68 7.70 7.04 13.81
CA THR A 68 7.84 8.31 14.57
C THR A 68 6.69 8.58 15.54
N GLY A 69 5.69 7.70 15.62
CA GLY A 69 4.61 7.79 16.61
C GLY A 69 3.24 7.53 16.02
N ILE A 70 2.26 7.36 16.91
CA ILE A 70 0.84 7.21 16.57
C ILE A 70 0.06 8.09 17.54
N THR A 71 -0.71 9.04 17.02
CA THR A 71 -1.54 9.92 17.84
C THR A 71 -3.00 9.67 17.54
N ALA A 72 -3.76 9.26 18.56
CA ALA A 72 -5.21 9.18 18.48
C ALA A 72 -5.83 10.49 18.98
N GLY A 73 -6.63 11.13 18.12
CA GLY A 73 -7.39 12.33 18.46
C GLY A 73 -8.72 12.04 19.14
N ALA A 74 -9.48 13.10 19.43
CA ALA A 74 -10.87 13.00 19.88
C ALA A 74 -11.83 13.17 18.68
N PRO A 75 -12.94 12.41 18.61
CA PRO A 75 -13.39 11.39 19.56
C PRO A 75 -12.57 10.09 19.48
N ALA A 76 -12.75 9.21 20.48
CA ALA A 76 -12.04 7.94 20.57
C ALA A 76 -12.17 7.10 19.28
N SER A 77 -11.06 6.52 18.84
CA SER A 77 -10.97 5.68 17.65
C SER A 77 -11.45 4.25 17.92
N THR A 78 -11.81 3.53 16.86
CA THR A 78 -12.08 2.08 16.91
C THR A 78 -11.17 1.39 15.90
N ILE A 79 -10.18 0.66 16.41
CA ILE A 79 -9.11 0.06 15.62
C ILE A 79 -9.20 -1.46 15.77
N THR A 80 -9.09 -2.19 14.67
CA THR A 80 -9.09 -3.66 14.68
C THR A 80 -7.84 -4.17 14.00
N GLY A 81 -6.96 -4.82 14.78
CA GLY A 81 -5.62 -5.22 14.36
C GLY A 81 -4.54 -4.70 15.30
N ASN A 82 -3.30 -5.10 15.05
CA ASN A 82 -2.16 -4.71 15.88
C ASN A 82 -1.57 -3.37 15.46
N LEU A 83 -1.07 -2.61 16.43
CA LEU A 83 -0.32 -1.37 16.19
C LEU A 83 1.14 -1.58 16.56
N GLY A 84 2.05 -0.92 15.83
CA GLY A 84 3.48 -0.99 16.10
C GLY A 84 4.16 0.36 15.91
N VAL A 85 5.09 0.70 16.80
CA VAL A 85 6.03 1.81 16.60
C VAL A 85 7.49 1.39 16.80
N SER A 86 8.35 1.72 15.84
CA SER A 86 9.79 1.46 15.92
C SER A 86 10.55 2.28 14.87
N PRO A 87 11.70 2.90 15.20
CA PRO A 87 12.50 2.71 16.41
C PRO A 87 12.02 3.54 17.61
N ILE A 88 10.99 4.38 17.45
CA ILE A 88 10.51 5.23 18.55
C ILE A 88 9.81 4.44 19.66
N ALA A 89 9.95 4.91 20.89
CA ALA A 89 9.37 4.33 22.10
C ALA A 89 7.85 4.54 22.22
N ALA A 90 7.23 3.80 23.14
CA ALA A 90 5.79 3.83 23.42
C ALA A 90 5.27 5.22 23.83
N THR A 91 6.13 6.09 24.35
CA THR A 91 5.78 7.46 24.73
C THR A 91 5.30 8.31 23.55
N ALA A 92 5.67 7.95 22.32
CA ALA A 92 5.18 8.60 21.10
C ALA A 92 3.82 8.07 20.62
N MET A 93 3.24 7.10 21.34
CA MET A 93 1.87 6.64 21.11
C MET A 93 0.91 7.38 22.05
N THR A 94 0.37 8.51 21.58
CA THR A 94 -0.42 9.43 22.40
C THR A 94 -1.92 9.29 22.14
N GLY A 95 -2.75 9.62 23.14
CA GLY A 95 -4.22 9.58 23.02
C GLY A 95 -4.86 8.18 23.02
N LEU A 96 -4.06 7.12 23.17
CA LEU A 96 -4.53 5.72 23.16
C LEU A 96 -4.83 5.14 24.55
N SER A 97 -4.40 5.81 25.64
CA SER A 97 -4.55 5.32 27.02
C SER A 97 -4.03 3.88 27.19
N LEU A 98 -2.76 3.67 26.83
CA LEU A 98 -2.14 2.34 26.81
C LEU A 98 -2.00 1.76 28.22
N ILE A 99 -2.33 0.49 28.36
CA ILE A 99 -2.12 -0.31 29.57
C ILE A 99 -1.17 -1.44 29.20
N ALA A 100 0.04 -1.41 29.77
CA ALA A 100 1.04 -2.45 29.56
C ALA A 100 0.52 -3.80 30.10
N ASP A 101 0.73 -4.87 29.33
CA ASP A 101 0.51 -6.23 29.83
C ASP A 101 1.54 -6.58 30.91
N THR A 102 1.22 -7.57 31.74
CA THR A 102 2.10 -8.07 32.81
C THR A 102 3.47 -8.53 32.31
N SER A 103 3.57 -9.03 31.08
CA SER A 103 4.84 -9.39 30.44
C SER A 103 5.66 -8.19 29.95
N ASN A 104 5.02 -7.02 29.83
CA ASN A 104 5.56 -5.82 29.20
C ASN A 104 6.11 -6.05 27.77
N VAL A 105 5.61 -7.09 27.07
CA VAL A 105 5.91 -7.39 25.65
C VAL A 105 4.98 -6.59 24.72
N PHE A 106 3.78 -6.25 25.19
CA PHE A 106 2.78 -5.45 24.47
C PHE A 106 1.94 -4.64 25.46
N SER A 107 1.15 -3.71 24.93
CA SER A 107 0.10 -3.00 25.66
C SER A 107 -1.26 -3.18 24.99
N THR A 108 -2.31 -2.82 25.73
CA THR A 108 -3.71 -2.85 25.30
C THR A 108 -4.34 -1.47 25.39
N SER A 109 -5.44 -1.25 24.68
CA SER A 109 -6.24 -0.03 24.72
C SER A 109 -7.69 -0.38 24.45
N ALA A 110 -8.63 0.31 25.10
CA ALA A 110 -10.06 0.18 24.81
C ALA A 110 -10.42 0.56 23.36
N GLN A 111 -9.57 1.34 22.70
CA GLN A 111 -9.73 1.73 21.29
C GLN A 111 -9.25 0.66 20.30
N VAL A 112 -8.53 -0.37 20.78
CA VAL A 112 -7.81 -1.33 19.94
C VAL A 112 -8.30 -2.75 20.24
N THR A 113 -8.97 -3.36 19.26
CA THR A 113 -9.19 -4.81 19.22
C THR A 113 -7.94 -5.47 18.61
N GLY A 114 -6.92 -5.67 19.44
CA GLY A 114 -5.59 -6.15 19.04
C GLY A 114 -4.55 -5.86 20.12
N ARG A 115 -3.27 -5.94 19.75
CA ARG A 115 -2.13 -5.60 20.62
C ARG A 115 -1.38 -4.39 20.09
N VAL A 116 -0.82 -3.60 21.01
CA VAL A 116 0.01 -2.45 20.70
C VAL A 116 1.45 -2.78 21.08
N PHE A 117 2.39 -2.54 20.17
CA PHE A 117 3.79 -2.89 20.32
C PHE A 117 4.68 -1.65 20.15
N ALA A 118 5.76 -1.56 20.93
CA ALA A 118 6.73 -0.46 20.87
C ALA A 118 8.16 -0.96 20.98
N SER A 119 9.13 -0.17 20.50
CA SER A 119 10.54 -0.54 20.46
C SER A 119 11.21 -0.67 21.83
N ASP A 120 10.65 -0.04 22.87
CA ASP A 120 11.14 -0.06 24.25
C ASP A 120 10.46 -1.15 25.12
N TYR A 121 9.65 -2.01 24.51
CA TYR A 121 9.04 -3.15 25.19
C TYR A 121 9.99 -4.33 25.34
N THR A 122 9.59 -5.29 26.16
CA THR A 122 10.39 -6.47 26.48
C THR A 122 10.55 -7.39 25.26
N ILE A 123 11.67 -8.12 25.20
CA ILE A 123 11.95 -9.13 24.18
C ILE A 123 10.78 -10.12 24.07
N PRO A 124 10.36 -10.51 22.84
CA PRO A 124 11.02 -10.30 21.55
C PRO A 124 10.57 -9.07 20.75
N THR A 125 9.77 -8.18 21.33
CA THR A 125 9.09 -7.09 20.60
C THR A 125 10.02 -6.17 19.80
N PRO A 126 11.16 -5.68 20.34
CA PRO A 126 12.01 -4.75 19.60
C PRO A 126 12.57 -5.34 18.30
N ALA A 127 13.02 -6.60 18.33
CA ALA A 127 13.54 -7.29 17.16
C ALA A 127 12.44 -7.55 16.12
N ASN A 128 11.26 -8.00 16.56
CA ASN A 128 10.12 -8.24 15.68
C ASN A 128 9.66 -6.95 14.97
N LEU A 129 9.64 -5.82 15.69
CA LEU A 129 9.28 -4.53 15.10
C LEU A 129 10.36 -4.01 14.15
N MET A 130 11.65 -4.23 14.44
CA MET A 130 12.72 -3.89 13.51
C MET A 130 12.56 -4.63 12.18
N THR A 131 12.25 -5.93 12.21
CA THR A 131 11.96 -6.71 11.01
C THR A 131 10.71 -6.18 10.28
N ALA A 132 9.63 -5.90 11.01
CA ALA A 132 8.39 -5.39 10.41
C ALA A 132 8.58 -4.02 9.73
N VAL A 133 9.36 -3.12 10.33
CA VAL A 133 9.68 -1.82 9.71
C VAL A 133 10.57 -2.01 8.47
N GLY A 134 11.55 -2.91 8.51
CA GLY A 134 12.35 -3.23 7.34
C GLY A 134 11.52 -3.82 6.19
N ASP A 135 10.58 -4.71 6.50
CA ASP A 135 9.64 -5.28 5.53
C ASP A 135 8.71 -4.21 4.94
N MET A 136 8.26 -3.24 5.75
CA MET A 136 7.49 -2.09 5.29
C MET A 136 8.28 -1.22 4.30
N GLU A 137 9.55 -0.91 4.59
CA GLU A 137 10.43 -0.15 3.70
C GLU A 137 10.70 -0.89 2.38
N ALA A 138 10.87 -2.22 2.45
CA ALA A 138 11.01 -3.06 1.28
C ALA A 138 9.74 -3.06 0.41
N ALA A 139 8.56 -3.20 1.02
CA ALA A 139 7.28 -3.15 0.31
C ALA A 139 7.04 -1.77 -0.34
N TYR A 140 7.38 -0.67 0.36
CA TYR A 140 7.31 0.68 -0.20
C TYR A 140 8.21 0.83 -1.44
N THR A 141 9.45 0.37 -1.33
CA THR A 141 10.43 0.41 -2.44
C THR A 141 9.98 -0.46 -3.62
N GLU A 142 9.43 -1.65 -3.34
CA GLU A 142 8.87 -2.54 -4.37
C GLU A 142 7.68 -1.88 -5.09
N ALA A 143 6.78 -1.23 -4.36
CA ALA A 143 5.65 -0.49 -4.92
C ALA A 143 6.12 0.61 -5.88
N ALA A 144 7.08 1.42 -5.44
CA ALA A 144 7.67 2.51 -6.21
C ALA A 144 8.43 2.02 -7.46
N ALA A 145 8.98 0.81 -7.43
CA ALA A 145 9.74 0.22 -8.53
C ALA A 145 8.88 -0.45 -9.60
N ARG A 146 7.55 -0.58 -9.40
CA ARG A 146 6.67 -1.17 -10.41
C ARG A 146 6.61 -0.29 -11.66
N THR A 147 6.66 -0.92 -12.83
CA THR A 147 6.47 -0.22 -14.10
C THR A 147 5.03 0.28 -14.20
N PRO A 148 4.79 1.59 -14.40
CA PRO A 148 3.44 2.12 -14.54
C PRO A 148 2.77 1.69 -15.84
N ASP A 149 1.49 1.34 -15.76
CA ASP A 149 0.61 1.12 -16.91
C ASP A 149 -0.08 2.43 -17.33
N ILE A 150 -0.39 3.29 -16.35
CA ILE A 150 -1.11 4.56 -16.54
C ILE A 150 -0.32 5.70 -15.90
N LEU A 151 -0.09 6.77 -16.68
CA LEU A 151 0.63 7.96 -16.25
C LEU A 151 -0.31 9.16 -16.13
N GLU A 152 -0.15 9.94 -15.06
CA GLU A 152 -0.76 11.27 -14.86
C GLU A 152 -2.29 11.31 -15.04
N LEU A 153 -2.99 10.23 -14.68
CA LEU A 153 -4.44 10.13 -14.85
C LEU A 153 -5.15 11.31 -14.16
N GLY A 154 -6.00 12.01 -14.91
CA GLY A 154 -6.76 13.14 -14.38
C GLY A 154 -5.92 14.33 -13.90
N ALA A 155 -4.63 14.38 -14.27
CA ALA A 155 -3.67 15.35 -13.73
C ALA A 155 -3.68 15.39 -12.18
N GLY A 156 -3.84 14.22 -11.56
CA GLY A 156 -3.91 14.05 -10.11
C GLY A 156 -5.31 14.19 -9.50
N ASP A 157 -6.34 14.59 -10.25
CA ASP A 157 -7.73 14.58 -9.79
C ASP A 157 -8.45 13.33 -10.27
N VAL A 158 -8.72 12.38 -9.35
CA VAL A 158 -9.36 11.10 -9.68
C VAL A 158 -10.79 11.00 -9.12
N GLY A 159 -11.35 12.10 -8.61
CA GLY A 159 -12.70 12.12 -8.08
C GLY A 159 -13.75 11.73 -9.13
N GLY A 160 -14.68 10.86 -8.75
CA GLY A 160 -15.79 10.40 -9.60
C GLY A 160 -15.38 9.34 -10.64
N MET A 161 -14.10 9.01 -10.74
CA MET A 161 -13.61 8.02 -11.71
C MET A 161 -13.86 6.59 -11.23
N THR A 162 -13.95 5.67 -12.20
CA THR A 162 -13.86 4.22 -11.95
C THR A 162 -12.53 3.73 -12.51
N LEU A 163 -11.68 3.22 -11.64
CA LEU A 163 -10.32 2.78 -11.97
C LEU A 163 -10.30 1.25 -12.05
N GLY A 164 -9.92 0.74 -13.22
CA GLY A 164 -9.58 -0.67 -13.41
C GLY A 164 -8.27 -1.05 -12.72
N PRO A 165 -7.91 -2.34 -12.66
CA PRO A 165 -6.64 -2.75 -12.08
C PRO A 165 -5.45 -2.27 -12.90
N GLY A 166 -4.32 -2.08 -12.23
CA GLY A 166 -3.08 -1.62 -12.86
C GLY A 166 -2.17 -0.83 -11.92
N VAL A 167 -1.02 -0.43 -12.48
CA VAL A 167 -0.06 0.45 -11.84
C VAL A 167 -0.25 1.87 -12.37
N TYR A 168 -0.57 2.80 -11.48
CA TYR A 168 -0.79 4.20 -11.79
C TYR A 168 0.35 5.04 -11.21
N ASN A 169 0.83 6.03 -11.96
CA ASN A 169 1.90 6.92 -11.51
C ASN A 169 1.53 8.39 -11.70
N TRP A 170 1.80 9.19 -10.66
CA TRP A 170 1.78 10.64 -10.70
C TRP A 170 3.08 11.20 -10.15
N THR A 171 3.67 12.13 -10.89
CA THR A 171 4.83 12.93 -10.46
C THR A 171 4.43 14.08 -9.53
N THR A 172 3.12 14.24 -9.28
CA THR A 172 2.54 15.24 -8.38
C THR A 172 1.59 14.59 -7.37
N GLY A 173 0.93 15.40 -6.54
CA GLY A 173 -0.06 14.89 -5.57
C GLY A 173 -1.37 14.45 -6.23
N VAL A 174 -2.06 13.53 -5.57
CA VAL A 174 -3.38 13.04 -5.98
C VAL A 174 -4.45 13.58 -5.04
N ARG A 175 -5.63 13.94 -5.58
CA ARG A 175 -6.80 14.37 -4.83
C ARG A 175 -8.05 13.57 -5.20
N ILE A 176 -8.88 13.33 -4.19
CA ILE A 176 -10.17 12.62 -4.27
C ILE A 176 -11.25 13.56 -3.69
N PRO A 177 -11.72 14.57 -4.48
CA PRO A 177 -12.74 15.52 -4.05
C PRO A 177 -14.16 14.95 -4.06
N THR A 178 -14.37 13.90 -4.83
CA THR A 178 -15.59 13.07 -4.89
C THR A 178 -15.18 11.60 -4.81
N ASP A 179 -16.11 10.69 -4.50
CA ASP A 179 -15.79 9.26 -4.37
C ASP A 179 -15.09 8.72 -5.61
N VAL A 180 -14.11 7.85 -5.42
CA VAL A 180 -13.44 7.12 -6.50
C VAL A 180 -13.79 5.64 -6.38
N THR A 181 -14.05 4.96 -7.49
CA THR A 181 -14.37 3.53 -7.49
C THR A 181 -13.20 2.73 -8.03
N LEU A 182 -12.79 1.66 -7.34
CA LEU A 182 -11.92 0.63 -7.88
C LEU A 182 -12.79 -0.56 -8.27
N SER A 183 -12.72 -0.96 -9.54
CA SER A 183 -13.57 -2.02 -10.09
C SER A 183 -12.73 -3.11 -10.73
N GLY A 184 -12.86 -4.32 -10.20
CA GLY A 184 -12.16 -5.49 -10.71
C GLY A 184 -12.49 -6.72 -9.87
N ASN A 185 -11.89 -7.83 -10.25
CA ASN A 185 -12.11 -9.14 -9.63
C ASN A 185 -11.38 -9.27 -8.28
N PRO A 186 -11.68 -10.32 -7.49
CA PRO A 186 -11.03 -10.54 -6.19
C PRO A 186 -9.51 -10.73 -6.21
N ARG A 187 -8.90 -10.99 -7.37
CA ARG A 187 -7.45 -11.19 -7.52
C ARG A 187 -6.75 -10.01 -8.19
N ASP A 188 -7.52 -9.04 -8.66
CA ASP A 188 -6.98 -7.90 -9.38
C ASP A 188 -6.30 -6.95 -8.37
N ILE A 189 -5.30 -6.20 -8.85
CA ILE A 189 -4.38 -5.41 -8.03
C ILE A 189 -4.33 -3.97 -8.54
N TRP A 190 -4.22 -3.04 -7.59
CA TRP A 190 -4.02 -1.62 -7.82
C TRP A 190 -2.77 -1.17 -7.08
N ILE A 191 -1.86 -0.52 -7.80
CA ILE A 191 -0.68 0.12 -7.21
C ILE A 191 -0.69 1.57 -7.65
N PHE A 192 -0.80 2.49 -6.70
CA PHE A 192 -0.81 3.92 -6.94
C PHE A 192 0.49 4.52 -6.44
N GLN A 193 1.34 4.99 -7.35
CA GLN A 193 2.61 5.66 -7.06
C GLN A 193 2.40 7.17 -7.13
N VAL A 194 2.54 7.86 -6.00
CA VAL A 194 2.25 9.29 -5.88
C VAL A 194 3.49 10.01 -5.36
N ALA A 195 4.16 10.81 -6.21
CA ALA A 195 5.33 11.59 -5.80
C ALA A 195 4.99 12.85 -4.98
N GLY A 196 3.79 12.89 -4.39
CA GLY A 196 3.26 13.98 -3.58
C GLY A 196 2.27 13.48 -2.53
N ALA A 197 1.39 14.36 -2.05
CA ALA A 197 0.38 13.97 -1.07
C ALA A 197 -0.85 13.34 -1.73
N LEU A 198 -1.41 12.31 -1.09
CA LEU A 198 -2.76 11.82 -1.34
C LEU A 198 -3.76 12.60 -0.46
N ASN A 199 -4.67 13.34 -1.07
CA ASN A 199 -5.66 14.16 -0.38
C ASN A 199 -7.08 13.63 -0.63
N VAL A 200 -7.70 13.06 0.40
CA VAL A 200 -9.10 12.63 0.35
C VAL A 200 -9.98 13.67 1.02
N SER A 201 -10.96 14.22 0.30
CA SER A 201 -11.86 15.21 0.87
C SER A 201 -12.77 14.61 1.94
N THR A 202 -13.20 15.43 2.90
CA THR A 202 -14.07 15.00 4.01
C THR A 202 -15.32 14.31 3.48
N GLY A 203 -15.61 13.12 4.03
CA GLY A 203 -16.77 12.33 3.67
C GLY A 203 -16.68 11.64 2.31
N LYS A 204 -15.49 11.59 1.69
CA LYS A 204 -15.24 10.84 0.46
C LYS A 204 -14.55 9.52 0.70
N ALA A 205 -14.78 8.58 -0.21
CA ALA A 205 -14.32 7.21 -0.08
C ALA A 205 -13.69 6.67 -1.38
N THR A 206 -12.82 5.68 -1.18
CA THR A 206 -12.45 4.72 -2.22
C THR A 206 -13.42 3.53 -2.12
N VAL A 207 -14.28 3.38 -3.11
CA VAL A 207 -15.31 2.35 -3.18
C VAL A 207 -14.77 1.14 -3.94
N LEU A 208 -14.94 -0.06 -3.38
CA LEU A 208 -14.53 -1.31 -4.04
C LEU A 208 -15.75 -2.00 -4.65
N THR A 209 -15.67 -2.35 -5.94
CA THR A 209 -16.74 -3.04 -6.68
C THR A 209 -16.18 -4.21 -7.49
N GLY A 210 -17.06 -5.06 -8.04
CA GLY A 210 -16.65 -6.21 -8.87
C GLY A 210 -15.99 -7.37 -8.11
N GLY A 211 -15.88 -7.27 -6.78
CA GLY A 211 -15.16 -8.22 -5.93
C GLY A 211 -13.76 -7.77 -5.53
N ALA A 212 -13.32 -6.57 -5.94
CA ALA A 212 -12.06 -5.97 -5.52
C ALA A 212 -11.88 -6.03 -3.99
N GLN A 213 -10.67 -6.37 -3.55
CA GLN A 213 -10.33 -6.53 -2.14
C GLN A 213 -9.29 -5.49 -1.71
N ALA A 214 -9.49 -4.83 -0.57
CA ALA A 214 -8.58 -3.82 -0.04
C ALA A 214 -7.14 -4.34 0.14
N LYS A 215 -6.96 -5.64 0.42
CA LYS A 215 -5.63 -6.27 0.56
C LYS A 215 -4.81 -6.29 -0.75
N ASN A 216 -5.42 -5.98 -1.89
CA ASN A 216 -4.77 -5.90 -3.19
C ASN A 216 -4.62 -4.44 -3.68
N VAL A 217 -4.87 -3.45 -2.82
CA VAL A 217 -4.80 -2.03 -3.15
C VAL A 217 -3.66 -1.40 -2.37
N PHE A 218 -2.68 -0.85 -3.08
CA PHE A 218 -1.47 -0.30 -2.51
C PHE A 218 -1.32 1.17 -2.92
N TRP A 219 -1.14 2.04 -1.94
CA TRP A 219 -0.83 3.47 -2.15
C TRP A 219 0.59 3.72 -1.66
N GLN A 220 1.43 4.25 -2.53
CA GLN A 220 2.85 4.55 -2.31
C GLN A 220 3.12 6.04 -2.47
#